data_AF-A0A5K0YTK6-F1
#
_entry.id   AF-A0A5K0YTK6-F1
#
_cell.length_a   1.000
_cell.length_b   1.000
_cell.length_c   1.000
_cell.angle_alpha   90.00
_cell.angle_beta   90.00
_cell.angle_gamma   90.00
#
_symmetry.space_group_name_H-M   'P 1'
#
loop_
_entity.id
_entity.type
_entity.pdbx_description
1 polymer ?
#
loop_
_entity_poly.entity_id
_entity_poly.type
_entity_poly.pdbx_seq_one_letter_code
_entity_poly.pdbx_strand_id
1 'polypeptide(L)'
;MATLQDLAVSAVINILATFASLLAFALLRVQPINDRVYFPKSYINGRRKSTTSSGGLVPKFVNLKLITFLKFLNWMPEALNMSEKQIIDHASVDSAAYLRIYLLG
;
A
#
# COMPACT_ATOMS: atom_id res chain seq x y z
N MET A 1 -6.36 29.42 -23.26
CA MET A 1 -7.34 28.41 -22.80
C MET A 1 -6.77 27.05 -23.14
N ALA A 2 -6.83 26.07 -22.24
CA ALA A 2 -6.31 24.73 -22.51
C ALA A 2 -7.15 24.05 -23.59
N THR A 3 -6.50 23.43 -24.57
CA THR A 3 -7.17 22.66 -25.63
C THR A 3 -7.42 21.22 -25.18
N LEU A 4 -8.29 20.50 -25.90
CA LEU A 4 -8.51 19.07 -25.65
C LEU A 4 -7.22 18.24 -25.78
N GLN A 5 -6.34 18.65 -26.69
CA GLN A 5 -5.02 18.03 -26.85
C GLN A 5 -4.14 18.22 -25.62
N ASP A 6 -4.12 19.42 -25.03
CA ASP A 6 -3.36 19.70 -23.81
C ASP A 6 -3.87 18.87 -22.63
N LEU A 7 -5.20 18.73 -22.52
CA LEU A 7 -5.83 17.89 -21.49
C LEU A 7 -5.47 16.41 -21.68
N ALA A 8 -5.52 15.91 -22.91
CA ALA A 8 -5.22 14.52 -23.22
C ALA A 8 -3.74 14.17 -22.92
N VAL A 9 -2.80 15.03 -23.32
CA VAL A 9 -1.37 14.83 -23.03
C VAL A 9 -1.14 14.83 -21.52
N SER A 10 -1.72 15.79 -20.80
CA SER A 10 -1.62 15.85 -19.34
C SER A 10 -2.21 14.61 -18.66
N ALA A 11 -3.40 14.17 -19.08
CA ALA A 11 -4.04 12.98 -18.52
C ALA A 11 -3.18 11.72 -18.73
N VAL A 12 -2.65 11.51 -19.93
CA VAL A 12 -1.79 10.36 -20.24
C VAL A 12 -0.54 10.34 -19.35
N ILE A 13 0.15 11.48 -19.21
CA ILE A 13 1.35 11.58 -18.38
C ILE A 13 1.02 11.26 -16.91
N ASN A 14 -0.04 11.84 -16.37
CA ASN A 14 -0.45 11.63 -14.98
C ASN A 14 -0.87 10.18 -14.73
N ILE A 15 -1.60 9.55 -15.66
CA ILE A 15 -1.99 8.14 -15.56
C ILE A 15 -0.74 7.25 -15.57
N LEU A 16 0.17 7.43 -16.53
CA LEU A 16 1.39 6.64 -16.61
C LEU A 16 2.28 6.80 -15.36
N ALA A 17 2.43 8.03 -14.86
CA ALA A 17 3.16 8.31 -13.63
C ALA A 17 2.50 7.63 -12.41
N THR A 18 1.17 7.61 -12.34
CA THR A 18 0.41 6.92 -11.29
C THR A 18 0.66 5.42 -11.34
N PHE A 19 0.57 4.80 -12.53
CA PHE A 19 0.87 3.37 -12.69
C PHE A 19 2.31 3.03 -12.32
N ALA A 20 3.29 3.84 -12.74
CA ALA A 20 4.68 3.67 -12.36
C ALA A 20 4.88 3.74 -10.83
N SER A 21 4.19 4.69 -10.18
CA SER A 21 4.23 4.85 -8.71
C SER A 21 3.58 3.66 -7.98
N LEU A 22 2.46 3.12 -8.50
CA LEU A 22 1.82 1.93 -7.95
C LEU A 22 2.70 0.68 -8.08
N LEU A 23 3.41 0.54 -9.20
CA LEU A 23 4.37 -0.53 -9.40
C LEU A 23 5.54 -0.40 -8.41
N ALA A 24 6.11 0.80 -8.28
CA ALA A 24 7.18 1.09 -7.32
C ALA A 24 6.75 0.79 -5.88
N PHE A 25 5.54 1.22 -5.49
CA PHE A 25 4.94 0.92 -4.19
C PHE A 25 4.87 -0.59 -3.94
N ALA A 26 4.38 -1.37 -4.89
CA ALA A 26 4.26 -2.81 -4.73
C ALA A 26 5.62 -3.52 -4.61
N LEU A 27 6.61 -3.10 -5.40
CA LEU A 27 7.97 -3.63 -5.31
C LEU A 27 8.58 -3.36 -3.93
N LEU A 28 8.44 -2.12 -3.45
CA LEU A 28 9.01 -1.67 -2.18
C LEU A 28 8.29 -2.27 -0.97
N ARG A 29 6.97 -2.42 -1.00
CA ARG A 29 6.14 -2.99 0.08
C ARG A 29 6.48 -4.44 0.39
N VAL A 30 6.91 -5.20 -0.61
CA VAL A 30 7.20 -6.63 -0.49
C VAL A 30 8.59 -6.90 0.10
N GLN A 31 9.49 -5.91 0.11
CA GLN A 31 10.83 -6.07 0.64
C GLN A 31 10.84 -6.12 2.17
N PRO A 32 11.47 -7.13 2.80
CA PRO A 32 11.52 -7.26 4.26
C PRO A 32 12.15 -6.05 4.97
N ILE A 33 13.12 -5.40 4.33
CA ILE A 33 13.77 -4.19 4.87
C ILE A 33 12.78 -3.03 5.08
N ASN A 34 11.75 -2.94 4.24
CA ASN A 34 10.76 -1.86 4.29
C ASN A 34 9.52 -2.23 5.10
N ASP A 35 9.45 -3.43 5.69
CA ASP A 35 8.25 -3.92 6.36
C ASP A 35 7.79 -3.00 7.51
N ARG A 36 8.75 -2.41 8.24
CA ARG A 36 8.46 -1.46 9.33
C ARG A 36 7.94 -0.11 8.83
N VAL A 37 8.32 0.30 7.62
CA VAL A 37 7.85 1.56 7.01
C VAL A 37 6.41 1.41 6.55
N TYR A 38 6.06 0.27 5.93
CA TYR A 38 4.72 0.04 5.40
C TYR A 38 3.71 -0.51 6.41
N PHE A 39 4.17 -1.16 7.50
CA PHE A 39 3.29 -1.76 8.50
C PHE A 39 3.60 -1.36 9.96
N PRO A 40 3.88 -0.08 10.28
CA PRO A 40 4.31 0.34 11.62
C PRO A 40 3.26 0.01 12.68
N LYS A 41 1.99 0.24 12.36
CA LYS A 41 0.86 0.02 13.26
C LYS A 41 0.69 -1.45 13.68
N SER A 42 1.06 -2.39 12.81
CA SER A 42 1.05 -3.81 13.13
C SER A 42 2.13 -4.19 14.15
N TYR A 43 3.27 -3.47 14.16
CA TYR A 43 4.30 -3.62 15.19
C TYR A 43 3.89 -2.96 16.50
N ILE A 44 3.30 -1.77 16.46
CA ILE A 44 2.80 -1.05 17.65
C ILE A 44 1.72 -1.88 18.35
N ASN A 45 0.79 -2.46 17.59
CA ASN A 45 -0.30 -3.27 18.13
C ASN A 45 0.13 -4.72 18.47
N GLY A 46 1.42 -5.05 18.36
CA GLY A 46 1.96 -6.38 18.66
C GLY A 46 1.51 -7.51 17.73
N ARG A 47 0.76 -7.21 16.66
CA ARG A 47 0.28 -8.20 15.66
C ARG A 47 1.40 -8.77 14.82
N ARG A 48 2.48 -8.00 14.62
CA ARG A 48 3.73 -8.47 14.02
C ARG A 48 4.85 -8.36 15.03
N LYS A 49 5.64 -9.42 15.14
CA LYS A 49 6.90 -9.42 15.89
C LYS A 49 8.04 -9.34 14.90
N SER A 50 9.06 -8.54 15.22
CA SER A 50 10.33 -8.58 14.49
C SER A 50 10.86 -10.00 14.60
N THR A 51 11.23 -10.64 13.49
CA THR A 51 11.92 -11.93 13.54
C THR A 51 13.28 -11.71 14.19
N THR A 52 13.32 -11.90 15.51
CA THR A 52 14.57 -11.99 16.27
C THR A 52 15.16 -13.37 15.95
N SER A 53 16.28 -13.35 15.21
CA SER A 53 17.22 -14.47 14.97
C SER A 53 16.68 -15.80 14.40
N SER A 54 17.01 -16.12 13.14
CA SER A 54 17.37 -17.49 12.69
C SER A 54 17.48 -17.68 11.15
N GLY A 55 17.83 -16.65 10.37
CA GLY A 55 17.97 -16.80 8.90
C GLY A 55 19.11 -15.97 8.33
N GLY A 56 19.76 -16.48 7.27
CA GLY A 56 20.92 -15.88 6.60
C GLY A 56 20.70 -14.43 6.15
N LEU A 57 21.80 -13.70 5.93
CA LEU A 57 21.80 -12.25 5.70
C LEU A 57 20.95 -11.81 4.50
N VAL A 58 21.00 -12.53 3.36
CA VAL A 58 20.35 -12.11 2.10
C VAL A 58 18.81 -12.15 2.12
N PRO A 59 18.14 -13.26 2.51
CA PRO A 59 16.67 -13.32 2.54
C PRO A 59 16.04 -12.41 3.61
N LYS A 60 16.86 -11.91 4.55
CA LYS A 60 16.42 -10.93 5.57
C LYS A 60 16.21 -9.53 4.99
N PHE A 61 16.83 -9.19 3.86
CA PHE A 61 16.76 -7.86 3.28
C PHE A 61 15.95 -7.80 1.98
N VAL A 62 16.01 -8.85 1.15
CA VAL A 62 15.40 -8.84 -0.18
C VAL A 62 14.47 -10.04 -0.38
N ASN A 63 13.26 -9.78 -0.87
CA ASN A 63 12.36 -10.83 -1.35
C ASN A 63 12.48 -10.99 -2.87
N LEU A 64 12.91 -12.17 -3.31
CA LEU A 64 13.19 -12.52 -4.71
C LEU A 64 12.01 -13.24 -5.41
N LYS A 65 10.85 -13.36 -4.76
CA LYS A 65 9.70 -14.09 -5.32
C LYS A 65 8.99 -13.28 -6.41
N LEU A 66 9.30 -13.57 -7.68
CA LEU A 66 8.68 -12.93 -8.84
C LEU A 66 7.15 -13.04 -8.88
N ILE A 67 6.62 -14.16 -8.39
CA ILE A 67 5.17 -14.43 -8.31
C ILE A 67 4.44 -13.39 -7.43
N THR A 68 5.12 -12.82 -6.44
CA THR A 68 4.54 -11.77 -5.58
C THR A 68 4.31 -10.47 -6.35
N PHE A 69 5.08 -10.21 -7.41
CA PHE A 69 4.94 -9.01 -8.24
C PHE A 69 3.79 -9.10 -9.25
N LEU A 70 3.40 -10.31 -9.68
CA LEU A 70 2.21 -10.51 -10.52
C LEU A 70 0.89 -10.26 -9.78
N LYS A 71 0.93 -10.21 -8.44
CA LYS A 71 -0.22 -9.98 -7.55
C LYS A 71 -0.22 -8.58 -6.96
N PHE A 72 0.43 -7.61 -7.61
CA PHE A 72 0.68 -6.29 -7.05
C PHE A 72 -0.58 -5.50 -6.70
N LEU A 73 -1.72 -5.77 -7.35
CA LEU A 73 -3.00 -5.11 -7.06
C LEU A 73 -3.81 -5.78 -5.93
N ASN A 74 -3.36 -6.91 -5.38
CA ASN A 74 -4.12 -7.65 -4.37
C ASN A 74 -4.36 -6.84 -3.08
N TRP A 75 -3.57 -5.80 -2.80
CA TRP A 75 -3.80 -4.95 -1.64
C TRP A 75 -5.09 -4.12 -1.76
N MET A 76 -5.57 -3.83 -2.97
CA MET A 76 -6.80 -3.06 -3.18
C MET A 76 -8.05 -3.81 -2.68
N PRO A 77 -8.36 -5.03 -3.16
CA PRO A 77 -9.50 -5.77 -2.64
C PRO A 77 -9.32 -6.12 -1.16
N GLU A 78 -8.08 -6.38 -0.71
CA GLU A 78 -7.79 -6.62 0.70
C GLU A 78 -8.11 -5.40 1.58
N ALA A 79 -7.82 -4.19 1.11
CA ALA A 79 -8.15 -2.95 1.82
C ALA A 79 -9.67 -2.72 1.93
N LEU A 80 -10.44 -3.18 0.94
CA LEU A 80 -11.91 -3.05 0.93
C LEU A 80 -12.63 -4.11 1.77
N ASN A 81 -11.94 -5.20 2.16
CA ASN A 81 -12.55 -6.27 2.96
C ASN A 81 -12.79 -5.90 4.44
N MET A 82 -12.25 -4.78 4.92
CA MET A 82 -12.36 -4.37 6.31
C MET A 82 -13.65 -3.56 6.55
N SER A 83 -14.53 -4.04 7.43
CA SER A 83 -15.77 -3.34 7.78
C SER A 83 -15.51 -2.04 8.56
N GLU A 84 -16.46 -1.09 8.52
CA GLU A 84 -16.36 0.18 9.24
C GLU A 84 -16.08 -0.01 10.74
N LYS A 85 -16.76 -0.97 11.38
CA LYS A 85 -16.50 -1.32 12.80
C LYS A 85 -15.06 -1.74 13.03
N GLN A 86 -14.52 -2.62 12.17
CA GLN A 86 -13.13 -3.04 12.26
C GLN A 86 -12.16 -1.87 12.03
N ILE A 87 -12.47 -0.96 11.10
CA ILE A 87 -11.65 0.23 10.84
C ILE A 87 -11.62 1.13 12.08
N ILE A 88 -12.77 1.35 12.73
CA ILE A 88 -12.89 2.14 13.97
C ILE A 88 -12.05 1.49 15.08
N ASP A 89 -12.24 0.19 15.33
CA ASP A 89 -11.51 -0.56 16.36
C ASP A 89 -10.00 -0.58 16.07
N HIS A 90 -9.63 -0.63 14.79
CA HIS A 90 -8.23 -0.72 14.40
C HIS A 90 -7.53 0.64 14.41
N ALA A 91 -8.16 1.71 13.93
CA ALA A 91 -7.53 3.01 13.66
C ALA A 91 -8.01 4.14 14.57
N SER A 92 -9.31 4.40 14.56
CA SER A 92 -10.02 5.41 15.36
C SER A 92 -11.32 5.77 14.63
N VAL A 93 -12.24 6.40 15.36
CA VAL A 93 -13.44 7.01 14.79
C VAL A 93 -13.08 8.13 13.80
N ASP A 94 -12.08 8.95 14.11
CA ASP A 94 -11.67 10.07 13.24
C ASP A 94 -11.16 9.59 11.88
N SER A 95 -10.37 8.51 11.86
CA SER A 95 -9.89 7.90 10.60
C SER A 95 -11.04 7.33 9.77
N ALA A 96 -12.03 6.72 10.41
CA ALA A 96 -13.22 6.21 9.73
C ALA A 96 -14.09 7.35 9.17
N ALA A 97 -14.27 8.43 9.93
CA ALA A 97 -14.98 9.62 9.49
C ALA A 97 -14.29 10.27 8.29
N TYR A 98 -12.96 10.33 8.28
CA TYR A 98 -12.18 10.84 7.15
C TYR A 98 -12.39 10.01 5.87
N LEU A 99 -12.35 8.68 5.95
CA LEU A 99 -12.63 7.82 4.79
C LEU A 99 -14.06 8.01 4.26
N ARG A 100 -15.01 8.32 5.13
CA ARG A 100 -16.40 8.57 4.75
C ARG A 100 -16.56 9.82 3.89
N ILE A 101 -15.69 10.81 4.03
CA ILE A 101 -15.69 12.00 3.16
C ILE A 101 -15.48 11.59 1.69
N TYR A 102 -14.57 10.64 1.43
CA TYR A 102 -14.32 10.12 0.08
C TYR A 102 -15.42 9.20 -0.43
N LEU A 103 -16.24 8.62 0.46
CA LEU A 103 -17.42 7.82 0.06
C LEU A 103 -18.64 8.68 -0.21
N LEU A 104 -18.72 9.87 0.40
CA LEU A 104 -19.81 10.83 0.21
C LEU A 104 -19.63 11.68 -1.05
N GLY A 105 -18.38 12.00 -1.42
CA GLY A 105 -18.03 12.77 -2.60
C GLY A 105 -18.02 11.92 -3.86
#